data_AF-A0A931ZR22-F1
#
_entry.id   AF-A0A931ZR22-F1
#
_cell.length_a   1.000
_cell.length_b   1.000
_cell.length_c   1.000
_cell.angle_alpha   90.00
_cell.angle_beta   90.00
_cell.angle_gamma   90.00
#
_symmetry.space_group_name_H-M   'P 1'
#
loop_
_entity.id
_entity.type
_entity.pdbx_description
1 polymer ?
#
loop_
_entity_poly.entity_id
_entity_poly.type
_entity_poly.pdbx_seq_one_letter_code
_entity_poly.pdbx_strand_id
1 'polypeptide(L)'
;MNQKGNVNNALIITIVILLIGIGVYFAFFKKQNSFPPYSVTANNTLSTNIDGYFETCMNNTSVYKKKNSSWEKVSNELPRKGLYYLDDKFFGYGMCDVVYCDKLPMPYTMKLVEYKKVGEKTPPPDSGSSANVLPMYQTVSLNDDIKINIEYFSDNNCQNKKTISTVIKK
;
A
#
# COMPACT_ATOMS: atom_id res chain seq x y z
N MET A 1 54.38 -42.85 -21.70
CA MET A 1 53.07 -43.40 -21.33
C MET A 1 52.31 -42.38 -20.50
N ASN A 2 51.07 -42.09 -20.90
CA ASN A 2 49.93 -41.52 -20.16
C ASN A 2 50.08 -40.27 -19.28
N GLN A 3 49.69 -39.12 -19.85
CA GLN A 3 49.16 -37.97 -19.09
C GLN A 3 47.92 -37.33 -19.76
N LYS A 4 47.11 -38.10 -20.48
CA LYS A 4 45.88 -37.60 -21.16
C LYS A 4 44.58 -37.78 -20.36
N GLY A 5 44.63 -38.38 -19.16
CA GLY A 5 43.43 -38.78 -18.42
C GLY A 5 42.88 -37.79 -17.40
N ASN A 6 43.62 -36.73 -17.03
CA ASN A 6 43.28 -35.94 -15.83
C ASN A 6 42.62 -34.57 -16.12
N VAL A 7 42.74 -34.06 -17.34
CA VAL A 7 42.24 -32.72 -17.70
C VAL A 7 40.72 -32.72 -17.91
N ASN A 8 40.14 -33.82 -18.41
CA ASN A 8 38.70 -33.91 -18.66
C ASN A 8 37.88 -33.96 -17.36
N ASN A 9 38.36 -34.65 -16.33
CA ASN A 9 37.62 -34.76 -15.07
C ASN A 9 37.60 -33.44 -14.28
N ALA A 10 38.71 -32.70 -14.26
CA ALA A 10 38.77 -31.39 -13.59
C ALA A 10 37.85 -30.35 -14.26
N LEU A 11 37.78 -30.34 -15.60
CA LEU A 11 36.91 -29.43 -16.35
C LEU A 11 35.42 -29.74 -16.09
N ILE A 12 35.05 -31.02 -16.08
CA ILE A 12 33.66 -31.46 -15.84
C ILE A 12 33.22 -31.14 -14.41
N ILE A 13 34.07 -31.38 -13.40
CA ILE A 13 33.75 -31.08 -11.99
C ILE A 13 33.51 -29.57 -11.79
N THR A 14 34.31 -28.73 -12.46
CA THR A 14 34.17 -27.26 -12.35
C THR A 14 32.85 -26.76 -12.95
N ILE A 15 32.42 -27.33 -14.08
CA ILE A 15 31.14 -26.97 -14.73
C ILE A 15 29.95 -27.43 -13.87
N VAL A 16 30.02 -28.62 -13.26
CA VAL A 16 28.96 -29.16 -12.40
C VAL A 16 28.80 -28.30 -11.14
N ILE A 17 29.89 -27.86 -10.51
CA ILE A 17 29.84 -26.96 -9.34
C ILE A 17 29.25 -25.59 -9.73
N LEU A 18 29.59 -25.07 -10.92
CA LEU A 18 29.02 -23.82 -11.41
C LEU A 18 27.51 -23.93 -11.67
N LEU A 19 27.06 -25.03 -12.27
CA LEU A 19 25.64 -25.28 -12.56
C LEU A 19 24.82 -25.50 -11.27
N ILE A 20 25.37 -26.21 -10.29
CA ILE A 20 24.73 -26.38 -8.97
C ILE A 20 24.70 -25.04 -8.23
N GLY A 21 25.80 -24.28 -8.26
CA GLY A 21 25.88 -22.95 -7.65
C GLY A 21 24.85 -21.98 -8.22
N ILE A 22 24.67 -21.95 -9.55
CA ILE A 22 23.65 -21.13 -10.23
C ILE A 22 22.24 -21.62 -9.91
N GLY A 23 21.99 -22.95 -9.91
CA GLY A 23 20.68 -23.52 -9.58
C GLY A 23 20.22 -23.21 -8.15
N VAL A 24 21.15 -23.28 -7.18
CA VAL A 24 20.88 -22.90 -5.78
C VAL A 24 20.70 -21.38 -5.64
N TYR A 25 21.47 -20.58 -6.38
CA TYR A 25 21.32 -19.12 -6.39
C TYR A 25 19.94 -18.71 -6.94
N PHE A 26 19.47 -19.33 -8.02
CA PHE A 26 18.13 -19.08 -8.55
C PHE A 26 17.00 -19.58 -7.64
N ALA A 27 17.20 -20.66 -6.89
CA ALA A 27 16.22 -21.16 -5.92
C ALA A 27 16.03 -20.22 -4.72
N PHE A 28 17.04 -19.43 -4.36
CA PHE A 28 16.94 -18.44 -3.28
C PHE A 28 16.20 -17.15 -3.66
N PHE A 29 15.97 -16.88 -4.96
CA PHE A 29 15.47 -15.58 -5.43
C PHE A 29 13.96 -15.46 -5.68
N LYS A 30 13.12 -16.42 -5.30
CA LYS A 30 11.66 -16.28 -5.48
C LYS A 30 10.82 -16.76 -4.29
N LYS A 31 10.98 -16.12 -3.14
CA LYS A 31 9.81 -15.84 -2.29
C LYS A 31 9.37 -14.42 -2.60
N GLN A 32 8.74 -14.25 -3.76
CA GLN A 32 8.06 -13.00 -4.08
C GLN A 32 6.98 -12.84 -3.00
N ASN A 33 7.02 -11.72 -2.26
CA ASN A 33 5.94 -11.35 -1.34
C ASN A 33 4.68 -11.11 -2.18
N SER A 34 3.98 -12.18 -2.53
CA SER A 34 2.70 -12.11 -3.22
C SER A 34 1.71 -11.41 -2.30
N PHE A 35 0.93 -10.49 -2.86
CA PHE A 35 -0.17 -9.87 -2.14
C PHE A 35 -1.07 -10.96 -1.54
N PRO A 36 -1.45 -10.90 -0.25
CA PRO A 36 -2.28 -11.93 0.35
C PRO A 36 -3.63 -12.03 -0.36
N PRO A 37 -4.34 -13.16 -0.23
CA PRO A 37 -5.71 -13.25 -0.70
C PRO A 37 -6.54 -12.05 -0.20
N TYR A 38 -7.38 -11.52 -1.08
CA TYR A 38 -8.20 -10.37 -0.79
C TYR A 38 -9.60 -10.52 -1.38
N SER A 39 -10.53 -9.80 -0.81
CA SER A 39 -11.89 -9.63 -1.35
C SER A 39 -12.18 -8.14 -1.54
N VAL A 40 -13.00 -7.83 -2.54
CA VAL A 40 -13.57 -6.50 -2.72
C VAL A 40 -15.09 -6.65 -2.60
N THR A 41 -15.66 -5.94 -1.64
CA THR A 41 -17.10 -5.98 -1.37
C THR A 41 -17.86 -5.05 -2.32
N ALA A 42 -19.20 -5.18 -2.36
CA ALA A 42 -20.06 -4.38 -3.24
C ALA A 42 -19.97 -2.86 -3.01
N ASN A 43 -19.58 -2.43 -1.80
CA ASN A 43 -19.38 -1.00 -1.48
C ASN A 43 -17.96 -0.50 -1.82
N ASN A 44 -17.22 -1.26 -2.63
CA ASN A 44 -15.86 -0.96 -3.05
C ASN A 44 -14.83 -0.92 -1.90
N THR A 45 -15.01 -1.79 -0.90
CA THR A 45 -14.06 -1.94 0.21
C THR A 45 -13.19 -3.17 -0.02
N LEU A 46 -11.88 -2.98 -0.07
CA LEU A 46 -10.88 -4.04 -0.04
C LEU A 46 -10.77 -4.61 1.38
N SER A 47 -10.67 -5.93 1.49
CA SER A 47 -10.37 -6.65 2.73
C SER A 47 -9.27 -7.68 2.46
N THR A 48 -8.19 -7.66 3.26
CA THR A 48 -7.08 -8.62 3.14
C THR A 48 -6.41 -8.86 4.50
N ASN A 49 -5.78 -10.02 4.66
CA ASN A 49 -5.07 -10.37 5.88
C ASN A 49 -3.59 -10.08 5.72
N ILE A 50 -3.13 -8.97 6.33
CA ILE A 50 -1.73 -8.58 6.37
C ILE A 50 -1.28 -8.67 7.82
N ASP A 51 -0.31 -9.53 8.11
CA ASP A 51 0.33 -9.55 9.42
C ASP A 51 1.45 -8.50 9.46
N GLY A 52 1.41 -7.66 10.48
CA GLY A 52 2.34 -6.56 10.64
C GLY A 52 1.76 -5.43 11.48
N TYR A 53 2.46 -4.31 11.43
CA TYR A 53 2.19 -3.13 12.24
C TYR A 53 2.09 -1.88 11.35
N PHE A 54 1.49 -0.83 11.89
CA PHE A 54 1.39 0.47 11.27
C PHE A 54 1.70 1.55 12.30
N GLU A 55 2.26 2.66 11.84
CA GLU A 55 2.34 3.85 12.67
C GLU A 55 0.97 4.54 12.66
N THR A 56 0.37 4.69 13.84
CA THR A 56 -0.88 5.44 13.99
C THR A 56 -0.68 6.84 13.46
N CYS A 57 -1.74 7.44 12.90
CA CYS A 57 -1.64 8.78 12.35
C CYS A 57 -0.60 8.92 11.23
N MET A 58 -0.21 7.85 10.53
CA MET A 58 0.67 7.86 9.35
C MET A 58 -0.01 7.22 8.14
N ASN A 59 0.25 7.79 6.95
CA ASN A 59 -0.41 7.37 5.73
C ASN A 59 0.35 6.17 5.18
N ASN A 60 -0.24 5.00 5.35
CA ASN A 60 0.41 3.74 5.06
C ASN A 60 -0.12 3.12 3.76
N THR A 61 -0.88 3.86 2.96
CA THR A 61 -1.47 3.29 1.75
C THR A 61 -1.60 4.31 0.64
N SER A 62 -1.04 3.97 -0.52
CA SER A 62 -1.19 4.76 -1.74
C SER A 62 -2.07 4.01 -2.74
N VAL A 63 -3.10 4.70 -3.23
CA VAL A 63 -4.01 4.19 -4.26
C VAL A 63 -3.73 4.91 -5.58
N TYR A 64 -3.79 4.16 -6.67
CA TYR A 64 -3.60 4.66 -8.02
C TYR A 64 -4.73 4.16 -8.91
N LYS A 65 -5.24 5.04 -9.77
CA LYS A 65 -6.17 4.67 -10.84
C LYS A 65 -5.42 4.57 -12.15
N LYS A 66 -5.87 3.67 -13.01
CA LYS A 66 -5.35 3.58 -14.37
C LYS A 66 -5.91 4.72 -15.21
N LYS A 67 -5.04 5.41 -15.94
CA LYS A 67 -5.46 6.41 -16.94
C LYS A 67 -4.59 6.21 -18.16
N ASN A 68 -5.23 5.88 -19.27
CA ASN A 68 -4.54 5.44 -20.49
C ASN A 68 -3.57 4.27 -20.15
N SER A 69 -2.29 4.43 -20.43
CA SER A 69 -1.23 3.44 -20.17
C SER A 69 -0.43 3.72 -18.89
N SER A 70 -0.85 4.65 -18.04
CA SER A 70 -0.14 5.03 -16.80
C SER A 70 -1.01 4.89 -15.55
N TRP A 71 -0.35 4.85 -14.40
CA TRP A 71 -0.96 4.86 -13.07
C TRP A 71 -0.86 6.26 -12.47
N GLU A 72 -2.01 6.87 -12.19
CA GLU A 72 -2.07 8.17 -11.51
C GLU A 72 -2.43 7.97 -10.04
N LYS A 73 -1.62 8.53 -9.13
CA LYS A 73 -1.93 8.52 -7.70
C LYS A 73 -3.20 9.31 -7.45
N VAL A 74 -4.14 8.74 -6.71
CA VAL A 74 -5.36 9.43 -6.29
C VAL A 74 -5.21 9.96 -4.88
N SER A 75 -6.00 10.98 -4.53
CA SER A 75 -6.15 11.39 -3.14
C SER A 75 -7.15 10.46 -2.47
N ASN A 76 -6.68 9.44 -1.76
CA ASN A 76 -7.53 8.48 -1.02
C ASN A 76 -7.59 8.77 0.48
N GLU A 77 -7.17 9.96 0.90
CA GLU A 77 -7.05 10.38 2.29
C GLU A 77 -7.58 11.80 2.44
N LEU A 78 -8.31 12.03 3.52
CA LEU A 78 -8.82 13.35 3.89
C LEU A 78 -7.82 14.05 4.83
N PRO A 79 -7.92 15.38 4.99
CA PRO A 79 -7.13 16.11 5.96
C PRO A 79 -7.26 15.49 7.36
N ARG A 80 -6.13 15.12 7.95
CA ARG A 80 -6.07 14.47 9.26
C ARG A 80 -6.36 15.42 10.42
N LYS A 81 -6.01 16.68 10.23
CA LYS A 81 -6.26 17.78 11.16
C LYS A 81 -7.06 18.84 10.43
N GLY A 82 -7.91 19.53 11.19
CA GLY A 82 -8.77 20.59 10.69
C GLY A 82 -10.19 20.13 10.35
N LEU A 83 -10.96 21.08 9.84
CA LEU A 83 -12.37 20.95 9.55
C LEU A 83 -12.55 20.92 8.03
N TYR A 84 -13.48 20.10 7.56
CA TYR A 84 -13.78 20.00 6.13
C TYR A 84 -15.22 19.55 5.91
N TYR A 85 -15.70 19.73 4.70
CA TYR A 85 -16.93 19.08 4.24
C TYR A 85 -16.58 17.84 3.42
N LEU A 86 -17.30 16.73 3.65
CA LEU A 86 -17.25 15.54 2.81
C LEU A 86 -18.68 15.15 2.46
N ASP A 87 -18.97 15.07 1.16
CA ASP A 87 -20.30 14.74 0.64
C ASP A 87 -21.39 15.61 1.31
N ASP A 88 -21.14 16.92 1.32
CA ASP A 88 -21.95 17.98 1.96
C ASP A 88 -22.12 17.93 3.48
N LYS A 89 -21.56 16.93 4.15
CA LYS A 89 -21.57 16.82 5.61
C LYS A 89 -20.35 17.50 6.21
N PHE A 90 -20.57 18.26 7.28
CA PHE A 90 -19.50 18.90 8.03
C PHE A 90 -18.80 17.88 8.93
N PHE A 91 -17.48 17.78 8.82
CA PHE A 91 -16.66 16.91 9.64
C PHE A 91 -15.72 17.72 10.53
N GLY A 92 -15.78 17.40 11.82
CA GLY A 92 -14.98 17.97 12.88
C GLY A 92 -13.59 17.33 13.03
N TYR A 93 -12.74 18.03 13.77
CA TYR A 93 -11.34 17.71 14.04
C TYR A 93 -11.07 16.23 14.36
N GLY A 94 -10.17 15.61 13.59
CA GLY A 94 -9.51 14.36 13.97
C GLY A 94 -8.30 14.67 14.86
N MET A 95 -8.31 14.20 16.11
CA MET A 95 -7.14 14.23 16.98
C MET A 95 -6.15 13.15 16.53
N CYS A 96 -5.04 13.57 15.93
CA CYS A 96 -3.88 12.71 15.65
C CYS A 96 -2.65 13.35 16.28
N ASP A 97 -2.61 13.31 17.61
CA ASP A 97 -1.60 14.00 18.41
C ASP A 97 -0.51 13.05 18.93
N VAL A 98 -0.73 11.73 18.83
CA VAL A 98 0.24 10.70 19.21
C VAL A 98 0.41 9.70 18.06
N VAL A 99 1.65 9.50 17.63
CA VAL A 99 2.07 8.46 16.70
C VAL A 99 2.72 7.34 17.51
N TYR A 100 2.24 6.10 17.35
CA TYR A 100 2.83 4.91 17.95
C TYR A 100 2.68 3.72 17.01
N CYS A 101 3.48 2.69 17.24
CA CYS A 101 3.41 1.45 16.46
C CYS A 101 2.28 0.56 16.99
N ASP A 102 1.30 0.26 16.15
CA ASP A 102 0.17 -0.60 16.50
C ASP A 102 0.02 -1.73 15.50
N LYS A 103 -0.59 -2.84 15.94
CA LYS A 103 -0.80 -3.99 15.08
C LYS A 103 -1.84 -3.65 14.02
N LEU A 104 -1.61 -4.07 12.77
CA LEU A 104 -2.60 -3.92 11.71
C LEU A 104 -3.91 -4.64 12.11
N PRO A 105 -5.07 -4.03 11.87
CA PRO A 105 -6.35 -4.70 12.06
C PRO A 105 -6.41 -5.93 11.15
N MET A 106 -7.06 -6.99 11.63
CA MET A 106 -7.24 -8.23 10.89
C MET A 106 -8.74 -8.56 10.80
N PRO A 107 -9.36 -8.49 9.60
CA PRO A 107 -8.74 -8.12 8.33
C PRO A 107 -8.39 -6.63 8.24
N TYR A 108 -7.38 -6.31 7.44
CA TYR A 108 -7.10 -4.94 7.04
C TYR A 108 -8.13 -4.54 5.98
N THR A 109 -8.84 -3.44 6.22
CA THR A 109 -9.89 -2.95 5.32
C THR A 109 -9.64 -1.53 4.87
N MET A 110 -9.92 -1.24 3.60
CA MET A 110 -9.86 0.12 3.07
C MET A 110 -10.90 0.37 1.98
N LYS A 111 -11.48 1.58 1.95
CA LYS A 111 -12.35 2.01 0.85
C LYS A 111 -11.51 2.39 -0.37
N LEU A 112 -11.93 1.92 -1.55
CA LEU A 112 -11.28 2.22 -2.83
C LEU A 112 -11.94 3.46 -3.46
N VAL A 113 -11.64 4.61 -2.90
CA VAL A 113 -12.24 5.90 -3.28
C VAL A 113 -11.17 6.96 -3.52
N GLU A 114 -11.53 7.96 -4.31
CA GLU A 114 -10.82 9.23 -4.44
C GLU A 114 -11.65 10.33 -3.78
N TYR A 115 -11.04 11.09 -2.88
CA TYR A 115 -11.61 12.32 -2.34
C TYR A 115 -11.17 13.49 -3.21
N LYS A 116 -12.07 14.01 -4.04
CA LYS A 116 -11.78 15.17 -4.88
C LYS A 116 -12.17 16.44 -4.14
N LYS A 117 -11.25 17.41 -4.02
CA LYS A 117 -11.61 18.77 -3.61
C LYS A 117 -12.47 19.39 -4.72
N VAL A 118 -13.72 19.71 -4.41
CA VAL A 118 -14.70 20.26 -5.37
C VAL A 118 -14.98 21.73 -5.15
N GLY A 119 -14.51 22.31 -4.05
CA GLY A 119 -14.70 23.71 -3.74
C GLY A 119 -14.43 24.02 -2.29
N GLU A 120 -15.05 25.09 -1.82
CA GLU A 120 -14.95 25.59 -0.46
C GLU A 120 -16.33 26.07 0.00
N LYS A 121 -16.62 25.93 1.29
CA LYS A 121 -17.92 26.23 1.89
C LYS A 121 -17.73 26.91 3.24
N THR A 122 -18.56 27.90 3.55
CA THR A 122 -18.52 28.58 4.85
C THR A 122 -18.79 27.56 5.97
N PRO A 123 -18.01 27.58 7.06
CA PRO A 123 -18.28 26.71 8.20
C PRO A 123 -19.63 27.04 8.87
N PRO A 124 -20.27 26.06 9.54
CA PRO A 124 -21.41 26.35 10.41
C PRO A 124 -21.04 27.37 11.51
N PRO A 125 -21.95 28.27 11.91
CA PRO A 125 -21.65 29.32 12.90
C PRO A 125 -21.15 28.79 14.26
N ASP A 126 -21.57 27.58 14.63
CA ASP A 126 -21.28 26.87 15.87
C ASP A 126 -20.16 25.81 15.74
N SER A 127 -19.46 25.79 14.60
CA SER A 127 -18.44 24.78 14.29
C SER A 127 -17.12 24.91 15.06
N GLY A 128 -16.90 26.04 15.75
CA GLY A 128 -15.61 26.37 16.36
C GLY A 128 -14.50 26.69 15.36
N SER A 129 -14.82 26.84 14.07
CA SER A 129 -13.86 27.23 13.03
C SER A 129 -13.54 28.73 13.11
N SER A 130 -12.26 29.09 13.06
CA SER A 130 -11.81 30.46 12.83
C SER A 130 -11.61 30.80 11.34
N ALA A 131 -11.76 29.82 10.44
CA ALA A 131 -11.58 30.01 9.00
C ALA A 131 -12.84 30.59 8.35
N ASN A 132 -12.67 31.49 7.37
CA ASN A 132 -13.79 32.05 6.59
C ASN A 132 -14.44 31.01 5.67
N VAL A 133 -13.64 30.06 5.18
CA VAL A 133 -14.07 28.98 4.28
C VAL A 133 -13.34 27.69 4.66
N LEU A 134 -13.99 26.55 4.42
CA LEU A 134 -13.44 25.22 4.60
C LEU A 134 -13.43 24.45 3.28
N PRO A 135 -12.43 23.58 3.06
CA PRO A 135 -12.40 22.75 1.85
C PRO A 135 -13.58 21.77 1.83
N MET A 136 -14.16 21.60 0.64
CA MET A 136 -15.22 20.64 0.39
C MET A 136 -14.71 19.53 -0.52
N TYR A 137 -14.90 18.30 -0.07
CA TYR A 137 -14.53 17.08 -0.79
C TYR A 137 -15.77 16.28 -1.19
N GLN A 138 -15.67 15.60 -2.32
CA GLN A 138 -16.63 14.57 -2.74
C GLN A 138 -15.94 13.20 -2.81
N THR A 139 -16.63 12.18 -2.32
CA THR A 139 -16.23 10.79 -2.47
C THR A 139 -16.54 10.32 -3.89
N VAL A 140 -15.51 9.92 -4.62
CA VAL A 140 -15.61 9.34 -5.95
C VAL A 140 -15.18 7.88 -5.90
N SER A 141 -16.10 6.97 -6.19
CA SER A 141 -15.79 5.55 -6.30
C SER A 141 -14.84 5.28 -7.46
N LEU A 142 -13.78 4.53 -7.20
CA LEU A 142 -12.85 4.09 -8.25
C LEU A 142 -13.40 2.83 -8.90
N ASN A 143 -13.79 2.92 -10.17
CA ASN A 143 -14.43 1.82 -10.91
C ASN A 143 -13.55 1.18 -11.99
N ASP A 144 -12.45 1.82 -12.37
CA ASP A 144 -11.47 1.26 -13.30
C ASP A 144 -10.46 0.35 -12.58
N ASP A 145 -9.52 -0.25 -13.33
CA ASP A 145 -8.35 -0.93 -12.76
C ASP A 145 -7.65 -0.05 -11.69
N ILE A 146 -7.36 -0.64 -10.53
CA ILE A 146 -6.78 0.06 -9.37
C ILE A 146 -5.48 -0.61 -8.98
N LYS A 147 -4.43 0.16 -8.79
CA LYS A 147 -3.19 -0.30 -8.14
C LYS A 147 -3.16 0.22 -6.71
N ILE A 148 -2.79 -0.66 -5.79
CA ILE A 148 -2.71 -0.34 -4.36
C ILE A 148 -1.33 -0.72 -3.87
N ASN A 149 -0.72 0.18 -3.11
CA ASN A 149 0.50 -0.06 -2.37
C ASN A 149 0.20 0.13 -0.88
N ILE A 150 0.32 -0.93 -0.09
CA ILE A 150 0.17 -0.89 1.36
C ILE A 150 1.56 -0.96 1.98
N GLU A 151 1.93 0.09 2.69
CA GLU A 151 3.11 0.15 3.55
C GLU A 151 2.74 -0.39 4.93
N TYR A 152 3.63 -1.18 5.52
CA TYR A 152 3.46 -1.73 6.85
C TYR A 152 4.82 -2.04 7.46
N PHE A 153 4.87 -2.39 8.74
CA PHE A 153 6.09 -2.77 9.42
C PHE A 153 6.02 -4.23 9.84
N SER A 154 7.14 -4.97 9.70
CA SER A 154 7.20 -6.37 10.10
C SER A 154 7.54 -6.58 11.59
N ASP A 155 7.75 -5.51 12.34
CA ASP A 155 8.08 -5.53 13.78
C ASP A 155 7.23 -4.53 14.57
N ASN A 156 7.10 -4.80 15.87
CA ASN A 156 6.27 -4.03 16.80
C ASN A 156 6.86 -2.68 17.22
N ASN A 157 8.07 -2.34 16.78
CA ASN A 157 8.71 -1.05 17.01
C ASN A 157 8.74 -0.18 15.74
N CYS A 158 8.07 -0.62 14.68
CA CYS A 158 7.95 0.06 13.40
C CYS A 158 9.31 0.46 12.79
N GLN A 159 10.32 -0.43 12.85
CA GLN A 159 11.66 -0.16 12.29
C GLN A 159 11.86 -0.76 10.89
N ASN A 160 11.20 -1.88 10.60
CA ASN A 160 11.37 -2.63 9.36
C ASN A 160 10.18 -2.41 8.42
N LYS A 161 10.19 -1.26 7.72
CA LYS A 161 9.16 -0.95 6.72
C LYS A 161 9.18 -1.97 5.57
N LYS A 162 8.00 -2.38 5.16
CA LYS A 162 7.68 -3.24 4.02
C LYS A 162 6.62 -2.57 3.17
N THR A 163 6.56 -2.94 1.90
CA THR A 163 5.49 -2.55 1.00
C THR A 163 4.99 -3.78 0.28
N ILE A 164 3.67 -3.92 0.22
CA ILE A 164 3.01 -4.93 -0.58
C ILE A 164 2.09 -4.26 -1.59
N SER A 165 1.99 -4.83 -2.78
CA SER A 165 1.30 -4.18 -3.89
C SER A 165 0.44 -5.15 -4.67
N THR A 166 -0.72 -4.67 -5.13
CA THR A 166 -1.62 -5.44 -5.99
C THR A 166 -2.27 -4.55 -7.03
N VAL A 167 -2.75 -5.18 -8.09
CA VAL A 167 -3.64 -4.58 -9.07
C VAL A 167 -4.98 -5.31 -8.99
N ILE A 168 -6.03 -4.56 -8.68
CA ILE A 168 -7.40 -5.00 -8.72
C ILE A 168 -7.93 -4.68 -10.11
N LYS A 169 -8.31 -5.72 -10.85
CA LYS A 169 -8.93 -5.58 -12.16
C LYS A 169 -10.44 -5.47 -11.99
N LYS A 170 -11.06 -4.54 -12.70
CA LYS A 170 -12.50 -4.29 -12.67
C LYS A 170 -13.14 -4.42 -14.05
#